data_AF-A0A090MTM7-F1
#
_entry.id   AF-A0A090MTM7-F1
#
_cell.length_a   1.000
_cell.length_b   1.000
_cell.length_c   1.000
_cell.angle_alpha   90.00
_cell.angle_beta   90.00
_cell.angle_gamma   90.00
#
_symmetry.space_group_name_H-M   'P 1'
#
loop_
_entity.id
_entity.type
_entity.pdbx_description
1 polymer ?
#
loop_
_entity_poly.entity_id
_entity_poly.type
_entity_poly.pdbx_seq_one_letter_code
_entity_poly.pdbx_strand_id
1 'polypeptide(L)'
;MFDAFTQFQEKGPNYIHAILNGYKEKPADFALPEGSYYNTYFPGHSIKMPPPLSDGQITYDDGSPATVEQYSRDVAAFLMWTAEPHLEDRKRLGMQVMLFLIVLSGLLYFTKRKIWADAH
;
A
#
# COMPACT_ATOMS: atom_id res chain seq x y z
N MET A 1 -13.51 11.33 -3.14
CA MET A 1 -14.48 11.09 -2.05
C MET A 1 -14.67 9.60 -1.69
N PHE A 2 -14.08 8.64 -2.42
CA PHE A 2 -14.09 7.20 -2.09
C PHE A 2 -12.82 6.70 -1.35
N ASP A 3 -11.81 7.55 -1.19
CA ASP A 3 -10.48 7.20 -0.64
C ASP A 3 -10.52 6.71 0.82
N ALA A 4 -11.50 7.17 1.60
CA ALA A 4 -11.69 6.75 3.00
C ALA A 4 -12.05 5.26 3.16
N PHE A 5 -12.60 4.61 2.13
CA PHE A 5 -13.01 3.20 2.18
C PHE A 5 -12.02 2.25 1.49
N THR A 6 -11.20 2.75 0.57
CA THR A 6 -10.20 1.94 -0.12
C THR A 6 -8.83 1.97 0.55
N GLN A 7 -8.54 2.97 1.42
CA GLN A 7 -7.23 3.21 2.05
C GLN A 7 -6.07 2.92 1.07
N PHE A 8 -6.29 3.16 -0.22
CA PHE A 8 -5.28 2.95 -1.23
C PHE A 8 -4.56 4.26 -1.27
N GLN A 9 -3.62 4.44 -0.33
CA GLN A 9 -2.67 5.52 -0.39
C GLN A 9 -2.13 5.51 -1.81
N GLU A 10 -2.38 6.58 -2.58
CA GLU A 10 -1.84 6.74 -3.94
C GLU A 10 -0.30 6.60 -3.96
N LYS A 11 0.32 6.57 -2.76
CA LYS A 11 1.76 6.45 -2.49
C LYS A 11 2.10 5.35 -1.45
N GLY A 12 1.32 4.27 -1.38
CA GLY A 12 1.58 3.13 -0.48
C GLY A 12 2.74 2.22 -0.93
N PRO A 13 2.91 1.02 -0.34
CA PRO A 13 3.98 0.09 -0.69
C PRO A 13 4.02 -0.26 -2.19
N ASN A 14 2.86 -0.30 -2.85
CA ASN A 14 2.77 -0.54 -4.30
C ASN A 14 3.46 0.57 -5.12
N TYR A 15 3.40 1.82 -4.65
CA TYR A 15 4.06 2.94 -5.32
C TYR A 15 5.58 2.88 -5.14
N ILE A 16 6.05 2.46 -3.96
CA ILE A 16 7.48 2.25 -3.69
C ILE A 16 8.01 1.14 -4.61
N HIS A 17 7.32 0.01 -4.67
CA HIS A 17 7.65 -1.08 -5.60
C HIS A 17 7.70 -0.56 -7.05
N ALA A 18 6.66 0.15 -7.49
CA ALA A 18 6.57 0.67 -8.85
C ALA A 18 7.70 1.65 -9.19
N ILE A 19 8.07 2.58 -8.28
CA ILE A 19 9.21 3.47 -8.49
C ILE A 19 10.49 2.66 -8.66
N LEU A 20 10.74 1.68 -7.77
CA LEU A 20 11.98 0.92 -7.77
C LEU A 20 12.15 0.08 -9.06
N ASN A 21 11.06 -0.42 -9.65
CA ASN A 21 11.06 -1.10 -10.95
C ASN A 21 10.87 -0.17 -12.16
N GLY A 22 10.58 1.11 -11.92
CA GLY A 22 10.12 2.05 -12.94
C GLY A 22 11.21 2.74 -13.75
N TYR A 23 12.48 2.45 -13.48
CA TYR A 23 13.62 3.06 -14.16
C TYR A 23 13.74 2.53 -15.59
N LYS A 24 13.67 3.45 -16.55
CA LYS A 24 13.76 3.14 -17.99
C LYS A 24 14.55 4.22 -18.72
N GLU A 25 14.95 3.91 -19.95
CA GLU A 25 15.47 4.94 -20.84
C GLU A 25 14.38 5.97 -21.15
N LYS A 26 14.81 7.24 -21.23
CA LYS A 26 13.90 8.34 -21.55
C LYS A 26 13.40 8.21 -23.00
N PRO A 27 12.13 8.55 -23.29
CA PRO A 27 11.67 8.73 -24.67
C PRO A 27 12.50 9.79 -25.41
N ALA A 28 12.59 9.66 -26.74
CA ALA A 28 13.37 10.59 -27.57
C ALA A 28 12.93 12.06 -27.37
N ASP A 29 11.62 12.29 -27.34
CA ASP A 29 10.99 13.61 -27.23
C ASP A 29 10.90 14.15 -25.80
N PHE A 30 11.43 13.42 -24.81
CA PHE A 30 11.39 13.84 -23.41
C PHE A 30 12.68 14.58 -23.02
N ALA A 31 12.51 15.85 -22.64
CA ALA A 31 13.57 16.67 -22.07
C ALA A 31 13.76 16.32 -20.59
N LEU A 32 14.84 15.60 -20.28
CA LEU A 32 15.20 15.27 -18.92
C LEU A 32 16.09 16.39 -18.35
N PRO A 33 15.74 17.00 -17.21
CA PRO A 33 16.62 17.92 -16.50
C PRO A 33 17.99 17.28 -16.19
N GLU A 34 19.03 18.09 -16.15
CA GLU A 34 20.38 17.62 -15.85
C GLU A 34 20.45 16.98 -14.45
N GLY A 35 21.11 15.82 -14.36
CA GLY A 35 21.23 15.03 -13.13
C GLY A 35 19.94 14.33 -12.69
N SER A 36 18.88 14.35 -13.51
CA SER A 36 17.69 13.54 -13.29
C SER A 36 17.75 12.22 -14.05
N TYR A 37 16.92 11.27 -13.62
CA TYR A 37 16.70 9.95 -14.21
C TYR A 37 15.24 9.83 -14.64
N TYR A 38 14.99 9.07 -15.70
CA TYR A 38 13.64 8.83 -16.19
C TYR A 38 12.99 7.68 -15.41
N ASN A 39 11.79 7.92 -14.89
CA ASN A 39 10.99 6.92 -14.19
C ASN A 39 9.53 6.99 -14.62
N THR A 40 8.95 5.87 -15.04
CA THR A 40 7.58 5.85 -15.58
C THR A 40 6.51 6.22 -14.54
N TYR A 41 6.75 5.94 -13.25
CA TYR A 41 5.76 6.14 -12.17
C TYR A 41 5.98 7.42 -11.36
N PHE A 42 7.15 8.04 -11.45
CA PHE A 42 7.41 9.30 -10.75
C PHE A 42 6.61 10.45 -11.40
N PRO A 43 5.95 11.33 -10.62
CA PRO A 43 5.26 12.50 -11.15
C PRO A 43 6.19 13.36 -12.02
N GLY A 44 5.78 13.59 -13.27
CA GLY A 44 6.61 14.32 -14.25
C GLY A 44 7.81 13.53 -14.78
N HIS A 45 7.88 12.22 -14.53
CA HIS A 45 8.85 11.27 -15.05
C HIS A 45 10.34 11.61 -14.84
N SER A 46 10.63 12.60 -14.00
CA SER A 46 11.98 13.09 -13.74
C SER A 46 12.27 12.97 -12.24
N ILE A 47 13.11 12.01 -11.88
CA ILE A 47 13.51 11.77 -10.49
C ILE A 47 15.01 12.04 -10.32
N LYS A 48 15.41 12.74 -9.25
CA LYS A 48 16.85 12.99 -8.96
C LYS A 48 17.54 11.84 -8.22
N MET A 49 16.88 10.70 -8.09
CA MET A 49 17.40 9.50 -7.46
C MET A 49 17.89 8.55 -8.57
N PRO A 50 19.17 8.15 -8.60
CA PRO A 50 19.64 7.11 -9.50
C PRO A 50 18.97 5.76 -9.19
N PRO A 51 18.93 4.81 -10.13
CA PRO A 51 18.39 3.46 -9.88
C PRO A 51 19.15 2.82 -8.71
N PRO A 52 18.48 2.54 -7.57
CA PRO A 52 19.17 2.12 -6.35
C PRO A 52 19.39 0.60 -6.27
N LEU A 53 18.69 -0.17 -7.10
CA LEU A 53 18.69 -1.64 -7.09
C LEU A 53 19.16 -2.19 -8.45
N SER A 54 19.86 -3.31 -8.41
CA SER A 54 20.28 -4.08 -9.59
C SER A 54 20.13 -5.58 -9.31
N ASP A 55 19.88 -6.37 -10.35
CA ASP A 55 19.81 -7.83 -10.22
C ASP A 55 21.13 -8.39 -9.68
N GLY A 56 21.05 -9.38 -8.79
CA GLY A 56 22.20 -10.03 -8.17
C GLY A 56 22.97 -9.18 -7.15
N GLN A 57 22.48 -7.99 -6.78
CA GLN A 57 23.20 -7.08 -5.87
C GLN A 57 23.35 -7.64 -4.45
N ILE A 58 22.40 -8.46 -3.98
CA ILE A 58 22.39 -9.07 -2.65
C ILE A 58 22.04 -10.56 -2.79
N THR A 59 22.56 -11.41 -1.92
CA THR A 59 22.14 -12.81 -1.85
C THR A 59 21.22 -12.98 -0.64
N TYR A 60 20.08 -13.63 -0.83
CA TYR A 60 19.19 -13.99 0.27
C TYR A 60 19.64 -15.30 0.93
N ASP A 61 19.52 -15.36 2.25
CA ASP A 61 19.88 -16.56 3.03
C ASP A 61 18.85 -17.71 2.88
N ASP A 62 17.64 -17.40 2.39
CA ASP A 62 16.53 -18.34 2.22
C ASP A 62 16.41 -18.89 0.79
N GLY A 63 17.31 -18.50 -0.12
CA GLY A 63 17.29 -18.91 -1.52
C GLY A 63 16.29 -18.16 -2.40
N SER A 64 15.71 -17.06 -1.91
CA SER A 64 14.83 -16.20 -2.71
C SER A 64 15.54 -15.63 -3.95
N PRO A 65 14.80 -15.38 -5.06
CA PRO A 65 15.39 -14.83 -6.27
C PRO A 65 16.07 -13.47 -6.03
N ALA A 66 17.31 -13.35 -6.44
CA ALA A 66 18.12 -12.14 -6.32
C ALA A 66 17.80 -11.11 -7.43
N THR A 67 16.54 -10.71 -7.58
CA THR A 67 16.06 -9.80 -8.64
C THR A 67 15.51 -8.48 -8.11
N VAL A 68 15.55 -7.42 -8.92
CA VAL A 68 14.97 -6.10 -8.56
C VAL A 68 13.48 -6.22 -8.22
N GLU A 69 12.74 -7.07 -8.92
CA GLU A 69 11.33 -7.35 -8.62
C GLU A 69 11.15 -7.90 -7.20
N GLN A 70 12.01 -8.83 -6.78
CA GLN A 70 11.97 -9.38 -5.42
C GLN A 70 12.41 -8.35 -4.38
N TYR A 71 13.56 -7.68 -4.60
CA TYR A 71 14.09 -6.67 -3.69
C TYR A 71 13.11 -5.53 -3.45
N SER A 72 12.51 -5.01 -4.51
CA SER A 72 11.57 -3.88 -4.44
C SER A 72 10.32 -4.22 -3.64
N ARG A 73 9.81 -5.45 -3.76
CA ARG A 73 8.68 -5.95 -2.98
C ARG A 73 9.03 -6.07 -1.51
N ASP A 74 10.19 -6.62 -1.19
CA ASP A 74 10.62 -6.83 0.19
C ASP A 74 10.93 -5.49 0.89
N VAL A 75 11.60 -4.57 0.20
CA VAL A 75 11.85 -3.21 0.70
C VAL A 75 10.52 -2.48 0.93
N ALA A 76 9.57 -2.56 0.00
CA ALA A 76 8.26 -1.95 0.17
C ALA A 76 7.48 -2.55 1.36
N ALA A 77 7.54 -3.87 1.54
CA ALA A 77 6.92 -4.56 2.67
C ALA A 77 7.57 -4.16 4.00
N PHE A 78 8.90 -4.11 4.06
CA PHE A 78 9.64 -3.65 5.23
C PHE A 78 9.29 -2.21 5.59
N LEU A 79 9.26 -1.30 4.60
CA LEU A 79 8.89 0.10 4.83
C LEU A 79 7.45 0.23 5.32
N MET A 80 6.51 -0.56 4.78
CA MET A 80 5.13 -0.61 5.27
C MET A 80 5.05 -1.08 6.72
N TRP A 81 5.81 -2.12 7.08
CA TRP A 81 5.89 -2.58 8.46
C TRP A 81 6.49 -1.52 9.38
N THR A 82 7.56 -0.83 8.97
CA THR A 82 8.13 0.26 9.78
C THR A 82 7.17 1.44 9.95
N ALA A 83 6.34 1.72 8.95
CA ALA A 83 5.32 2.76 9.03
C ALA A 83 4.15 2.35 9.94
N GLU A 84 3.81 1.06 9.97
CA GLU A 84 2.69 0.54 10.75
C GLU A 84 3.00 -0.82 11.41
N PRO A 85 3.78 -0.86 12.51
CA PRO A 85 4.22 -2.11 13.13
C PRO A 85 3.07 -2.89 13.81
N HIS A 86 1.98 -2.21 14.19
CA HIS A 86 0.81 -2.80 14.85
C HIS A 86 -0.33 -3.15 13.87
N LEU A 87 -0.05 -3.21 12.58
CA LEU A 87 -1.06 -3.40 11.54
C LEU A 87 -1.86 -4.69 11.72
N GLU A 88 -1.19 -5.78 12.09
CA GLU A 88 -1.84 -7.08 12.30
C GLU A 88 -2.79 -7.04 13.51
N ASP A 89 -2.32 -6.53 14.64
CA ASP A 89 -3.13 -6.38 15.86
C ASP A 89 -4.32 -5.46 15.62
N ARG A 90 -4.12 -4.34 14.92
CA ARG A 90 -5.19 -3.40 14.56
C ARG A 90 -6.25 -4.08 13.68
N LYS A 91 -5.83 -4.83 12.66
CA LYS A 91 -6.75 -5.57 11.79
C LYS A 91 -7.51 -6.66 12.54
N ARG A 92 -6.83 -7.39 13.42
CA ARG A 92 -7.44 -8.44 14.25
C ARG A 92 -8.50 -7.87 15.19
N LEU A 93 -8.18 -6.82 15.92
CA LEU A 93 -9.12 -6.15 16.82
C LEU A 93 -10.27 -5.52 16.03
N GLY A 94 -9.98 -4.86 14.92
CA GLY A 94 -11.00 -4.28 14.04
C GLY A 94 -12.02 -5.33 13.57
N MET A 95 -11.57 -6.52 13.17
CA MET A 95 -12.47 -7.61 12.77
C MET A 95 -13.39 -8.06 13.92
N GLN A 96 -12.86 -8.19 15.14
CA GLN A 96 -13.64 -8.55 16.32
C GLN A 96 -14.69 -7.49 16.65
N VAL A 97 -14.31 -6.21 16.60
CA VAL A 97 -15.22 -5.08 16.84
C VAL A 97 -16.32 -5.03 15.78
N MET A 98 -16.00 -5.25 14.51
CA MET A 98 -17.00 -5.28 13.43
C MET A 98 -18.05 -6.38 13.64
N LEU A 99 -17.63 -7.58 14.02
CA LEU A 99 -18.55 -8.67 14.36
C LEU A 99 -19.44 -8.32 15.55
N PHE A 100 -18.87 -7.77 16.61
CA PHE A 100 -19.63 -7.29 17.77
C PHE A 100 -20.67 -6.23 17.38
N LEU A 101 -20.29 -5.25 16.57
CA LEU A 101 -21.19 -4.18 16.12
C LEU A 101 -22.32 -4.69 15.25
N ILE A 102 -22.10 -5.70 14.40
CA ILE A 102 -23.17 -6.33 13.61
C ILE A 102 -24.21 -6.96 14.53
N VAL A 103 -23.76 -7.74 15.53
CA VAL A 103 -24.66 -8.39 16.49
C VAL A 103 -25.41 -7.35 17.32
N LEU A 104 -24.69 -6.37 17.87
CA LEU A 104 -25.28 -5.29 18.67
C LEU A 104 -26.31 -4.50 17.85
N SER A 105 -25.99 -4.15 16.61
CA SER A 105 -26.90 -3.43 15.71
C SER A 105 -28.16 -4.24 15.43
N GLY A 106 -28.04 -5.57 15.24
CA GLY A 106 -29.19 -6.47 15.11
C GLY A 106 -30.07 -6.46 16.35
N LEU A 107 -29.48 -6.60 17.54
CA LEU A 107 -30.23 -6.56 18.81
C LEU A 107 -30.92 -5.21 19.03
N LEU A 108 -30.23 -4.10 18.80
CA LEU A 108 -30.80 -2.76 18.90
C LEU A 108 -31.94 -2.54 17.91
N TYR A 109 -31.80 -3.05 16.68
CA TYR A 109 -32.85 -2.98 15.68
C TYR A 109 -34.11 -3.73 16.13
N PHE A 110 -33.98 -4.96 16.64
CA PHE A 110 -35.12 -5.71 17.18
C PHE A 110 -35.74 -5.06 18.41
N THR A 111 -34.93 -4.54 19.35
CA THR A 111 -35.42 -3.81 20.52
C THR A 111 -36.19 -2.55 20.11
N LYS A 112 -35.66 -1.76 19.18
CA LYS A 112 -36.37 -0.61 18.59
C LYS A 112 -37.71 -1.06 18.00
N ARG A 113 -37.70 -2.13 17.19
CA ARG A 113 -38.90 -2.66 16.53
C ARG A 113 -39.97 -3.16 17.50
N LYS A 114 -39.58 -3.62 18.69
CA LYS A 114 -40.51 -4.05 19.74
C LYS A 114 -41.09 -2.88 20.52
N ILE A 115 -40.27 -1.91 20.92
CA ILE A 115 -40.72 -0.75 21.72
C ILE A 115 -41.66 0.15 20.91
N TRP A 116 -41.40 0.31 19.62
CA TRP A 116 -42.18 1.18 18.74
C TRP A 116 -43.33 0.46 18.03
N ALA A 117 -43.62 -0.79 18.42
CA ALA A 117 -44.72 -1.57 17.86
C ALA A 117 -46.10 -1.01 18.24
N ASP A 118 -46.22 -0.42 19.43
CA ASP A 118 -47.49 0.14 19.95
C ASP A 118 -47.72 1.60 19.55
N ALA A 119 -46.75 2.22 18.85
CA ALA A 119 -46.80 3.62 18.41
C ALA A 119 -47.27 3.79 16.95
N HIS A 120 -47.61 2.69 16.27
CA HIS A 120 -48.25 2.63 14.95
C HIS A 120 -49.52 1.81 15.04
#